data_AF-A0A5C2LHU9-F1
#
_entry.id   AF-A0A5C2LHU9-F1
#
_cell.length_a   1.000
_cell.length_b   1.000
_cell.length_c   1.000
_cell.angle_alpha   90.00
_cell.angle_beta   90.00
_cell.angle_gamma   90.00
#
_symmetry.space_group_name_H-M   'P 1'
#
loop_
_entity.id
_entity.type
_entity.pdbx_description
1 polymer ?
#
loop_
_entity_poly.entity_id
_entity_poly.type
_entity_poly.pdbx_seq_one_letter_code
_entity_poly.pdbx_strand_id
1 'polypeptide(L)' 'MNQAIQFPDRESWDAERQGVVFPALVNGMQLTCAISGQILQQRFGAEGPAQWLAAFQNIVGIQRKRQKH' A
#
# COMPACT_ATOMS: atom_id res chain seq x y z
N MET A 1 -7.07 -23.90 -2.15
CA MET A 1 -6.01 -22.95 -2.56
C MET A 1 -6.34 -21.60 -1.95
N ASN A 2 -5.65 -21.21 -0.89
CA ASN A 2 -5.83 -19.90 -0.25
C ASN A 2 -4.58 -19.08 -0.59
N GLN A 3 -4.67 -18.20 -1.59
CA GLN A 3 -3.55 -17.34 -1.97
C GLN A 3 -3.42 -16.25 -0.90
N ALA A 4 -2.60 -16.51 0.12
CA ALA A 4 -2.34 -15.54 1.19
C ALA A 4 -1.48 -14.39 0.63
N ILE A 5 -2.07 -13.19 0.54
CA ILE A 5 -1.37 -11.97 0.12
C ILE A 5 -1.02 -11.17 1.37
N GLN A 6 0.18 -11.29 1.92
CA GLN A 6 0.59 -10.51 3.09
C GLN A 6 1.13 -9.14 2.69
N PHE A 7 0.84 -8.12 3.48
CA PHE A 7 1.36 -6.77 3.26
C PHE A 7 2.28 -6.37 4.43
N PRO A 8 3.61 -6.27 4.24
CA PRO A 8 4.54 -5.76 5.25
C PRO A 8 4.37 -4.25 5.48
N ASP A 9 4.70 -3.78 6.69
CA ASP A 9 4.75 -2.34 7.06
C ASP A 9 6.02 -1.68 6.55
N ARG A 10 6.12 -1.53 5.23
CA ARG A 10 7.27 -0.93 4.53
C ARG A 10 6.81 -0.06 3.37
N GLU A 11 5.77 0.72 3.58
CA GLU A 11 5.29 1.68 2.61
C GLU A 11 6.01 3.01 2.73
N SER A 12 6.36 3.60 1.60
CA SER A 12 6.96 4.93 1.55
C SER A 12 6.47 5.69 0.32
N TRP A 13 6.56 7.01 0.38
CA TRP A 13 6.40 7.85 -0.80
C TRP A 13 7.70 7.85 -1.61
N ASP A 14 7.57 7.57 -2.90
CA ASP A 14 8.62 7.72 -3.90
C ASP A 14 8.36 9.02 -4.68
N ALA A 15 9.23 10.00 -4.49
CA ALA A 15 9.10 11.31 -5.14
C ALA A 15 9.43 11.27 -6.63
N GLU A 16 10.33 10.39 -7.06
CA GLU A 16 10.71 10.25 -8.46
C GLU A 16 9.57 9.64 -9.28
N ARG A 17 8.87 8.64 -8.70
CA ARG A 17 7.71 7.99 -9.29
C ARG A 17 6.39 8.70 -9.00
N GLN A 18 6.42 9.72 -8.16
CA GLN A 18 5.24 10.42 -7.62
C GLN A 18 4.15 9.45 -7.15
N GLY A 19 4.53 8.48 -6.32
CA GLY A 19 3.62 7.42 -5.87
C GLY A 19 4.04 6.77 -4.56
N VAL A 20 3.10 6.07 -3.92
CA VAL A 20 3.38 5.22 -2.77
C VAL A 20 3.92 3.89 -3.27
N VAL A 21 5.11 3.50 -2.82
CA VAL A 21 5.74 2.21 -3.06
C VAL A 21 5.58 1.31 -1.84
N PHE A 22 5.28 0.04 -2.05
CA PHE A 22 5.06 -0.92 -0.98
C PHE A 22 5.37 -2.35 -1.42
N PRO A 23 5.90 -3.20 -0.53
CA PRO A 23 6.02 -4.62 -0.79
C PRO A 23 4.68 -5.35 -0.58
N ALA A 24 4.42 -6.37 -1.37
CA ALA A 24 3.35 -7.34 -1.16
C ALA A 24 3.94 -8.76 -1.27
N LEU A 25 3.66 -9.61 -0.31
CA LEU A 25 4.05 -11.02 -0.32
C LEU A 25 2.90 -11.86 -0.84
N VAL A 26 3.03 -12.38 -2.05
CA VAL A 26 2.03 -13.26 -2.66
C VAL A 26 2.60 -14.66 -2.68
N ASN A 27 1.97 -15.59 -1.95
CA ASN A 27 2.44 -16.98 -1.89
C ASN A 27 3.91 -17.12 -1.44
N GLY A 28 4.39 -16.22 -0.57
CA GLY A 28 5.77 -16.17 -0.11
C GLY A 28 6.74 -15.46 -1.04
N MET A 29 6.33 -15.06 -2.25
CA MET A 29 7.13 -14.24 -3.16
C MET A 29 6.89 -12.75 -2.91
N GLN A 30 7.97 -11.98 -2.73
CA GLN A 30 7.88 -10.53 -2.56
C GLN A 30 7.78 -9.83 -3.91
N LEU A 31 6.73 -9.03 -4.07
CA LEU A 31 6.52 -8.11 -5.17
C LEU A 31 6.66 -6.68 -4.66
N THR A 32 7.35 -5.83 -5.40
CA THR A 32 7.37 -4.39 -5.14
C THR A 32 6.31 -3.74 -6.00
N CYS A 33 5.32 -3.13 -5.35
CA CYS A 33 4.19 -2.47 -5.98
C CYS A 33 4.29 -0.96 -5.82
N ALA A 34 3.64 -0.22 -6.72
CA ALA A 34 3.53 1.23 -6.65
C ALA A 34 2.11 1.69 -7.04
N ILE A 35 1.59 2.71 -6.35
CA ILE A 35 0.34 3.39 -6.70
C ILE A 35 0.64 4.88 -6.83
N SER A 36 0.30 5.47 -7.97
CA SER A 36 0.56 6.89 -8.21
C SER A 36 -0.27 7.80 -7.30
N GLY A 37 0.26 8.98 -6.99
CA GLY A 37 -0.43 10.02 -6.24
C GLY A 37 -1.78 10.42 -6.86
N GLN A 38 -1.88 10.40 -8.19
CA GLN A 38 -3.14 10.69 -8.89
C GLN A 38 -4.25 9.70 -8.52
N ILE A 39 -3.96 8.40 -8.46
CA ILE A 39 -4.95 7.39 -8.06
C ILE A 39 -5.28 7.54 -6.57
N LEU A 40 -4.30 7.86 -5.74
CA LEU A 40 -4.51 8.10 -4.30
C LEU A 40 -5.40 9.33 -4.07
N GLN A 41 -5.20 10.41 -4.83
CA GLN A 41 -6.07 11.58 -4.80
C GLN A 41 -7.48 11.25 -5.26
N GLN A 42 -7.64 10.55 -6.40
CA GLN A 42 -8.96 10.18 -6.92
C GLN A 42 -9.74 9.25 -5.99
N ARG A 43 -9.06 8.32 -5.30
CA ARG A 43 -9.71 7.35 -4.42
C ARG A 43 -9.95 7.87 -3.01
N PHE A 44 -9.06 8.70 -2.47
CA PHE A 44 -9.08 9.09 -1.06
C PHE A 44 -9.34 10.57 -0.83
N GLY A 45 -9.35 11.40 -1.87
CA GLY A 45 -9.51 12.85 -1.75
C GLY A 45 -8.38 13.53 -0.96
N ALA A 46 -7.30 12.80 -0.65
CA ALA A 46 -6.16 13.31 0.08
C ALA A 46 -5.31 14.22 -0.83
N GLU A 47 -4.68 15.22 -0.24
CA GLU A 47 -3.86 16.21 -0.95
C GLU A 47 -2.43 16.17 -0.42
N GLY A 48 -1.58 15.43 -1.13
CA GLY A 48 -0.14 15.44 -0.95
C GLY A 48 0.46 14.16 -0.32
N PRO A 49 1.79 14.01 -0.42
CA PRO A 49 2.50 12.76 -0.11
C PRO A 49 2.21 12.16 1.27
N ALA A 50 2.21 12.99 2.32
CA ALA A 50 1.98 12.53 3.68
C ALA A 50 0.55 12.03 3.88
N GLN A 51 -0.45 12.73 3.32
CA GLN A 51 -1.85 12.33 3.41
C GLN A 51 -2.12 11.08 2.56
N TRP A 52 -1.51 10.98 1.39
CA TRP A 52 -1.59 9.80 0.53
C TRP A 52 -1.00 8.56 1.18
N LEU A 53 0.17 8.68 1.82
CA LEU A 53 0.79 7.58 2.55
C LEU A 53 -0.07 7.15 3.75
N ALA A 54 -0.59 8.11 4.53
CA ALA A 54 -1.46 7.81 5.66
C ALA A 54 -2.79 7.16 5.23
N ALA A 55 -3.40 7.64 4.14
CA ALA A 55 -4.61 7.04 3.58
C ALA A 55 -4.36 5.60 3.13
N PHE A 56 -3.22 5.34 2.49
CA PHE A 56 -2.82 4.00 2.07
C PHE A 56 -2.61 3.06 3.28
N GLN A 57 -1.83 3.50 4.27
CA GLN A 57 -1.53 2.74 5.49
C GLN A 57 -2.79 2.33 6.26
N ASN A 58 -3.82 3.17 6.30
CA ASN A 58 -5.09 2.82 6.94
C ASN A 58 -5.77 1.60 6.28
N ILE A 59 -5.74 1.53 4.95
CA ILE A 59 -6.43 0.47 4.19
C ILE A 59 -5.63 -0.82 4.24
N VAL A 60 -4.32 -0.74 4.04
CA VAL A 60 -3.46 -1.91 4.13
C VAL A 60 -3.40 -2.42 5.57
N GLY A 61 -3.47 -1.54 6.57
CA GLY A 61 -3.62 -1.89 7.97
C GLY A 61 -4.88 -2.72 8.26
N ILE A 62 -6.01 -2.41 7.62
CA ILE A 62 -7.25 -3.22 7.72
C ILE A 62 -7.03 -4.61 7.10
N GLN A 63 -6.35 -4.69 5.95
CA GLN A 63 -6.04 -5.99 5.30
C GLN A 63 -5.09 -6.84 6.14
N ARG A 64 -4.09 -6.23 6.80
CA ARG A 64 -3.16 -6.94 7.70
C ARG A 64 -3.85 -7.54 8.92
N LYS A 65 -4.78 -6.81 9.54
CA LYS A 65 -5.53 -7.31 10.71
C LYS A 65 -6.37 -8.55 10.36
N ARG A 66 -6.86 -8.65 9.12
CA ARG A 66 -7.64 -9.81 8.65
C ARG A 66 -6.82 -11.08 8.38
N GLN A 67 -5.50 -11.01 8.39
CA GLN A 67 -4.62 -12.18 8.16
C GLN A 67 -3.96 -12.72 9.42
N LYS A 68 -4.18 -12.08 10.57
CA LYS A 68 -3.69 -12.53 11.89
C LYS A 68 -4.75 -13.33 12.67
N HIS A 69 -5.78 -13.84 12.00
CA HIS A 69 -6.77 -14.78 12.51
C HIS A 69 -6.95 -15.90 11.48
#